data_AF-A0A2E7JYE4-F1
#
_entry.id   AF-A0A2E7JYE4-F1
#
_cell.length_a   1.000
_cell.length_b   1.000
_cell.length_c   1.000
_cell.angle_alpha   90.00
_cell.angle_beta   90.00
_cell.angle_gamma   90.00
#
_symmetry.space_group_name_H-M   'P 1'
#
loop_
_entity.id
_entity.type
_entity.pdbx_description
1 polymer ?
#
loop_
_entity_poly.entity_id
_entity_poly.type
_entity_poly.pdbx_seq_one_letter_code
_entity_poly.pdbx_strand_id
1 'polypeptide(L)'
;MEESLALLIVGGVLSFMGIVMNAIPVKFDDDILGTLGALDGDATEKERTLRNFIAQLRIVIGGLALTFGFIAIYNRDLATADAENLLISMGVGFVLTMGIIVSGIYRGFVDRLIVPPMVIFTVLSAICFYAGLM
;
A
#
# COMPACT_ATOMS: atom_id res chain seq x y z
N MET A 1 0.19 19.92 -11.69
CA MET A 1 0.95 18.78 -12.27
C MET A 1 -0.07 18.06 -13.11
N GLU A 2 0.23 17.72 -14.36
CA GLU A 2 -0.74 17.07 -15.24
C GLU A 2 -1.30 15.80 -14.59
N GLU A 3 -2.62 15.61 -14.69
CA GLU A 3 -3.37 14.54 -14.03
C GLU A 3 -2.93 13.18 -14.57
N SER A 4 -2.64 13.12 -15.88
CA SER A 4 -2.09 11.94 -16.54
C SER A 4 -0.75 11.51 -15.94
N LEU A 5 0.13 12.46 -15.65
CA LEU A 5 1.41 12.19 -14.99
C LEU A 5 1.20 11.73 -13.54
N ALA A 6 0.27 12.36 -12.82
CA ALA A 6 -0.08 11.97 -11.46
C ALA A 6 -0.59 10.52 -11.40
N LEU A 7 -1.53 10.17 -12.28
CA LEU A 7 -2.09 8.82 -12.41
C LEU A 7 -1.02 7.79 -12.80
N LEU A 8 -0.07 8.18 -13.66
CA LEU A 8 1.07 7.32 -14.00
C LEU A 8 1.99 7.07 -12.81
N ILE A 9 2.30 8.11 -12.01
CA ILE A 9 3.14 7.98 -10.81
C ILE A 9 2.45 7.10 -9.78
N VAL A 10 1.19 7.41 -9.44
CA VAL A 10 0.40 6.65 -8.46
C VAL A 10 0.26 5.20 -8.92
N GLY A 11 -0.13 5.01 -10.18
CA GLY A 11 -0.29 3.70 -10.77
C GLY A 11 1.00 2.89 -10.83
N GLY A 12 2.11 3.52 -11.20
CA GLY A 12 3.43 2.90 -11.27
C GLY A 12 3.94 2.45 -9.90
N VAL A 13 3.84 3.31 -8.88
CA VAL A 13 4.26 2.97 -7.50
C VAL A 13 3.43 1.81 -6.96
N LEU A 14 2.10 1.86 -7.11
CA LEU A 14 1.20 0.80 -6.64
C LEU A 14 1.44 -0.54 -7.36
N SER A 15 1.64 -0.50 -8.67
CA SER A 15 1.95 -1.70 -9.46
C SER A 15 3.28 -2.31 -9.03
N PHE A 16 4.32 -1.48 -8.85
CA PHE A 16 5.61 -1.93 -8.36
C PHE A 16 5.52 -2.56 -6.98
N MET A 17 4.85 -1.89 -6.03
CA MET A 17 4.63 -2.44 -4.68
C MET A 17 3.89 -3.77 -4.73
N GLY A 18 2.82 -3.86 -5.52
CA GLY A 18 2.04 -5.07 -5.63
C GLY A 18 2.84 -6.23 -6.23
N ILE A 19 3.72 -5.99 -7.23
CA ILE A 19 4.65 -7.01 -7.73
C ILE A 19 5.59 -7.48 -6.64
N VAL A 20 6.23 -6.56 -5.90
CA VAL A 20 7.17 -6.92 -4.83
C VAL A 20 6.49 -7.75 -3.75
N MET A 21 5.30 -7.33 -3.30
CA MET A 21 4.52 -8.03 -2.27
C MET A 21 4.03 -9.41 -2.73
N ASN A 22 3.80 -9.62 -4.03
CA ASN A 22 3.40 -10.94 -4.55
C ASN A 22 4.61 -11.84 -4.83
N ALA A 23 5.73 -11.28 -5.29
CA ALA A 23 6.92 -12.04 -5.67
C ALA A 23 7.70 -12.55 -4.45
N ILE A 24 7.81 -11.73 -3.40
CA ILE A 24 8.61 -12.05 -2.21
C ILE A 24 7.88 -11.69 -0.89
N PRO A 25 6.66 -12.20 -0.65
CA PRO A 25 5.83 -11.80 0.48
C PRO A 25 6.49 -12.08 1.83
N VAL A 26 7.04 -13.29 2.03
CA VAL A 26 7.69 -13.68 3.29
C VAL A 26 8.90 -12.80 3.57
N LYS A 27 9.76 -12.58 2.57
CA LYS A 27 10.95 -11.72 2.73
C LYS A 27 10.57 -10.28 2.99
N PHE A 28 9.54 -9.77 2.33
CA PHE A 28 9.04 -8.42 2.54
C PHE A 28 8.53 -8.23 3.98
N ASP A 29 7.77 -9.20 4.48
CA ASP A 29 7.30 -9.21 5.87
C ASP A 29 8.46 -9.37 6.85
N ASP A 30 9.42 -10.26 6.56
CA ASP A 30 10.60 -10.47 7.40
C ASP A 30 11.54 -9.26 7.42
N ASP A 31 11.69 -8.51 6.33
CA ASP A 31 12.48 -7.27 6.30
C ASP A 31 11.77 -6.19 7.14
N ILE A 32 10.44 -6.12 7.08
CA ILE A 32 9.61 -5.23 7.91
C ILE A 32 9.64 -5.62 9.39
N LEU A 33 9.55 -6.91 9.70
CA LEU A 33 9.50 -7.43 11.07
C LEU A 33 10.90 -7.52 11.70
N GLY A 34 11.91 -7.80 10.88
CA GLY A 34 13.32 -7.82 11.23
C GLY A 34 13.85 -6.41 11.54
N THR A 35 13.43 -5.39 10.79
CA THR A 35 13.67 -3.99 11.17
C THR A 35 12.99 -3.59 12.49
N LEU A 36 11.99 -4.36 12.94
CA LEU A 36 11.33 -4.18 14.24
C LEU A 36 11.94 -5.05 15.37
N GLY A 37 12.95 -5.89 15.07
CA GLY A 37 13.65 -6.73 16.04
C GLY A 37 12.85 -7.93 16.54
N ALA A 38 11.86 -8.40 15.78
CA ALA A 38 10.90 -9.42 16.21
C ALA A 38 11.22 -10.86 15.73
N LEU A 39 12.36 -11.10 15.09
CA LEU A 39 12.69 -12.39 14.49
C LEU A 39 14.08 -12.88 14.95
N ASP A 40 14.09 -13.79 15.91
CA ASP A 40 15.24 -14.66 16.17
C ASP A 40 15.19 -15.89 15.23
N GLY A 41 16.35 -16.33 14.77
CA GLY A 41 16.52 -17.26 13.64
C GLY A 41 16.02 -18.70 13.84
N ASP A 42 15.36 -19.01 14.95
CA ASP A 42 14.94 -20.38 15.32
C ASP A 42 13.42 -20.46 15.50
N ALA A 43 12.70 -20.27 14.38
CA ALA A 43 11.24 -20.23 14.39
C ALA A 43 10.63 -21.64 14.57
N THR A 44 9.79 -21.80 15.60
CA THR A 44 9.04 -23.05 15.85
C THR A 44 8.05 -23.32 14.70
N GLU A 45 7.63 -24.58 14.49
CA GLU A 45 6.65 -24.97 13.44
C GLU A 45 5.36 -24.13 13.45
N LYS A 46 4.88 -23.75 14.64
CA LYS A 46 3.74 -22.85 14.84
C LYS A 46 4.01 -21.44 14.29
N GLU A 47 5.20 -20.90 14.52
CA GLU A 47 5.60 -19.57 14.03
C GLU A 47 5.76 -19.59 12.51
N ARG A 48 6.28 -20.69 11.95
CA ARG A 48 6.38 -20.87 10.49
C ARG A 48 4.99 -20.88 9.83
N THR A 49 4.01 -21.52 10.48
CA THR A 49 2.62 -21.54 10.00
C THR A 49 1.98 -20.16 10.04
N LEU A 50 2.18 -19.40 11.13
CA LEU A 50 1.72 -18.02 11.25
C LEU A 50 2.38 -17.10 10.21
N ARG A 51 3.70 -17.24 9.99
CA ARG A 51 4.43 -16.50 8.96
C ARG A 51 3.87 -16.75 7.56
N ASN A 52 3.59 -18.01 7.22
CA ASN A 52 2.98 -18.35 5.92
C ASN A 52 1.57 -17.75 5.77
N PHE A 53 0.78 -17.71 6.86
CA PHE A 53 -0.53 -17.08 6.84
C PHE A 53 -0.44 -15.56 6.65
N ILE A 54 0.49 -14.90 7.33
CA ILE A 54 0.76 -13.45 7.16
C ILE A 54 1.20 -13.17 5.71
N ALA A 55 2.11 -13.99 5.17
CA ALA A 55 2.54 -13.88 3.78
C ALA A 55 1.38 -14.04 2.78
N GLN A 56 0.39 -14.90 3.07
CA GLN A 56 -0.81 -15.03 2.25
C GLN A 56 -1.66 -13.75 2.28
N LEU A 57 -1.83 -13.13 3.45
CA LEU A 57 -2.51 -11.83 3.55
C LEU A 57 -1.73 -10.73 2.80
N ARG A 58 -0.39 -10.78 2.84
CA ARG A 58 0.47 -9.86 2.09
C ARG A 58 0.29 -9.99 0.58
N ILE A 59 0.17 -11.20 0.07
CA ILE A 59 -0.14 -11.47 -1.36
C ILE A 59 -1.46 -10.80 -1.74
N VAL A 60 -2.51 -10.94 -0.92
CA VAL A 60 -3.82 -10.30 -1.18
C VAL A 60 -3.70 -8.78 -1.22
N ILE A 61 -2.99 -8.18 -0.25
CA ILE A 61 -2.74 -6.73 -0.22
C ILE A 61 -1.95 -6.28 -1.46
N GLY A 62 -0.94 -7.05 -1.85
CA GLY A 62 -0.18 -6.79 -3.08
C GLY A 62 -1.04 -6.89 -4.33
N GLY A 63 -1.97 -7.84 -4.37
CA GLY A 63 -2.94 -7.99 -5.45
C GLY A 63 -3.86 -6.76 -5.57
N LEU A 64 -4.38 -6.27 -4.44
CA LEU A 64 -5.17 -5.03 -4.42
C LEU A 64 -4.35 -3.81 -4.88
N ALA A 65 -3.09 -3.71 -4.45
CA ALA A 65 -2.19 -2.65 -4.91
C ALA A 65 -1.99 -2.71 -6.43
N LEU A 66 -1.80 -3.90 -7.00
CA LEU A 66 -1.74 -4.09 -8.45
C LEU A 66 -3.05 -3.68 -9.14
N THR A 67 -4.20 -4.08 -8.61
CA THR A 67 -5.50 -3.70 -9.16
C THR A 67 -5.65 -2.18 -9.22
N PHE A 68 -5.39 -1.47 -8.12
CA PHE A 68 -5.46 -0.01 -8.10
C PHE A 68 -4.39 0.64 -8.99
N GLY A 69 -3.20 0.02 -9.07
CA GLY A 69 -2.12 0.45 -9.95
C GLY A 69 -2.53 0.45 -11.42
N PHE A 70 -3.12 -0.65 -11.88
CA PHE A 70 -3.62 -0.76 -13.25
C PHE A 70 -4.83 0.12 -13.51
N ILE A 71 -5.75 0.27 -12.53
CA ILE A 71 -6.86 1.23 -12.66
C ILE A 71 -6.31 2.63 -12.92
N ALA A 72 -5.31 3.10 -12.17
CA ALA A 72 -4.73 4.41 -12.38
C ALA A 72 -4.02 4.54 -13.75
N ILE A 73 -3.21 3.54 -14.13
CA ILE A 73 -2.47 3.57 -15.41
C ILE A 73 -3.43 3.60 -16.62
N TYR A 74 -4.46 2.76 -16.61
CA TYR A 74 -5.40 2.66 -17.73
C TYR A 74 -6.36 3.85 -17.83
N ASN A 75 -6.52 4.62 -16.76
CA ASN A 75 -7.38 5.81 -16.74
C ASN A 75 -6.58 7.12 -16.83
N ARG A 76 -5.28 7.07 -17.14
CA ARG A 76 -4.42 8.27 -17.24
C ARG A 76 -4.81 9.24 -18.35
N ASP A 77 -5.56 8.78 -19.34
CA ASP A 77 -5.97 9.54 -20.52
C ASP A 77 -7.43 10.01 -20.42
N LEU A 78 -8.01 9.99 -19.21
CA LEU A 78 -9.34 10.53 -18.93
C LEU A 78 -9.40 12.05 -19.20
N ALA A 79 -10.61 12.55 -19.47
CA ALA A 79 -10.86 13.98 -19.47
C ALA A 79 -10.53 14.58 -18.10
N THR A 80 -10.06 15.82 -18.06
CA THR A 80 -9.50 16.46 -16.85
C THR A 80 -10.40 16.32 -15.62
N ALA A 81 -11.69 16.66 -15.74
CA ALA A 81 -12.63 16.56 -14.62
C ALA A 81 -12.81 15.12 -14.09
N ASP A 82 -12.77 14.11 -14.96
CA ASP A 82 -12.89 12.70 -14.55
C ASP A 82 -11.58 12.19 -13.92
N ALA A 83 -10.43 12.63 -14.45
CA ALA A 83 -9.11 12.32 -13.91
C ALA A 83 -8.91 12.91 -12.52
N GLU A 84 -9.32 14.17 -12.31
CA GLU A 84 -9.33 14.85 -11.01
C GLU A 84 -10.18 14.09 -9.99
N ASN A 85 -11.42 13.73 -10.36
CA ASN A 85 -12.31 12.96 -9.50
C ASN A 85 -11.71 11.59 -9.12
N LEU A 86 -11.10 10.90 -10.08
CA LEU A 86 -10.40 9.64 -9.82
C LEU A 86 -9.25 9.84 -8.83
N LEU A 87 -8.40 10.85 -9.06
CA LEU A 87 -7.27 11.17 -8.17
C LEU A 87 -7.74 11.51 -6.75
N ILE A 88 -8.76 12.36 -6.60
CA ILE A 88 -9.34 12.68 -5.28
C ILE A 88 -9.87 11.42 -4.61
N SER A 89 -10.63 10.58 -5.34
CA SER A 89 -11.20 9.36 -4.79
C SER A 89 -10.13 8.38 -4.29
N MET A 90 -9.04 8.23 -5.05
CA MET A 90 -7.88 7.42 -4.65
C MET A 90 -7.18 8.02 -3.43
N GLY A 91 -6.96 9.35 -3.43
CA GLY A 91 -6.35 10.08 -2.32
C GLY A 91 -7.12 9.90 -1.00
N VAL A 92 -8.45 10.04 -1.04
CA VAL A 92 -9.34 9.79 0.10
C VAL A 92 -9.26 8.32 0.52
N GLY A 93 -9.28 7.38 -0.42
CA GLY A 93 -9.16 5.94 -0.14
C GLY A 93 -7.87 5.58 0.60
N PHE A 94 -6.74 6.17 0.21
CA PHE A 94 -5.46 6.00 0.88
C PHE A 94 -5.47 6.57 2.31
N VAL A 95 -6.03 7.78 2.51
CA VAL A 95 -6.17 8.38 3.84
C VAL A 95 -7.04 7.53 4.76
N LEU A 96 -8.17 7.03 4.24
CA LEU A 96 -9.05 6.13 4.99
C LEU A 96 -8.33 4.84 5.38
N THR A 97 -7.57 4.26 4.45
CA THR A 97 -6.78 3.05 4.71
C THR A 97 -5.75 3.27 5.81
N MET A 98 -5.02 4.39 5.76
CA MET A 98 -4.08 4.77 6.82
C MET A 98 -4.78 4.96 8.17
N GLY A 99 -5.94 5.64 8.20
CA GLY A 99 -6.73 5.81 9.42
C GLY A 99 -7.18 4.48 10.03
N ILE A 100 -7.60 3.52 9.20
CA ILE A 100 -7.97 2.17 9.63
C ILE A 100 -6.76 1.44 10.23
N ILE A 101 -5.58 1.51 9.60
CA ILE A 101 -4.36 0.90 10.13
C ILE A 101 -4.01 1.50 11.50
N VAL A 102 -4.04 2.84 11.64
CA VAL A 102 -3.79 3.52 12.92
C VAL A 102 -4.83 3.14 13.98
N SER A 103 -6.08 2.93 13.60
CA SER A 103 -7.14 2.48 14.52
C SER A 103 -6.83 1.11 15.15
N GLY A 104 -6.02 0.27 14.48
CA GLY A 104 -5.55 -1.01 15.01
C GLY A 104 -4.70 -0.87 16.26
N ILE A 105 -3.90 0.20 16.36
CA ILE A 105 -3.14 0.52 17.58
C ILE A 105 -4.08 0.92 18.70
N TYR A 106 -5.02 1.83 18.43
CA TYR A 106 -5.95 2.31 19.45
C TYR A 106 -6.83 1.19 20.02
N ARG A 107 -7.14 0.18 19.19
CA ARG A 107 -7.91 -1.01 19.58
C ARG A 107 -7.09 -2.11 20.25
N GLY A 108 -5.77 -1.97 20.32
CA GLY A 108 -4.86 -2.97 20.91
C GLY A 108 -4.70 -4.24 20.06
N PHE A 109 -4.98 -4.18 18.76
CA PHE A 109 -4.75 -5.30 17.84
C PHE A 109 -3.31 -5.38 17.34
N VAL A 110 -2.58 -4.27 17.37
CA VAL A 110 -1.22 -4.16 16.86
C VAL A 110 -0.39 -3.27 17.79
N ASP A 111 0.80 -3.73 18.16
CA ASP A 111 1.70 -2.98 19.05
C ASP A 111 2.56 -1.93 18.32
N ARG A 112 2.74 -2.09 17.01
CA ARG A 112 3.58 -1.22 16.18
C ARG A 112 3.02 -1.04 14.78
N LEU A 113 3.15 0.16 14.23
CA LEU A 113 2.80 0.41 12.83
C LEU A 113 3.88 -0.12 11.89
N ILE A 114 3.43 -0.61 10.75
CA ILE A 114 4.30 -0.85 9.60
C ILE A 114 4.56 0.52 8.94
N VAL A 115 5.74 1.10 9.19
CA VAL A 115 6.07 2.46 8.76
C VAL A 115 6.16 2.62 7.23
N PRO A 116 6.80 1.72 6.45
CA PRO A 116 6.99 1.97 5.02
C PRO A 116 5.70 2.20 4.21
N PRO A 117 4.63 1.39 4.35
CA PRO A 117 3.34 1.66 3.69
C PRO A 117 2.70 2.97 4.12
N MET A 118 2.82 3.37 5.39
CA MET A 118 2.25 4.64 5.88
C MET A 118 2.89 5.84 5.17
N VAL A 119 4.21 5.83 5.01
CA VAL A 119 4.94 6.88 4.29
C VAL A 119 4.52 6.91 2.83
N ILE A 120 4.46 5.74 2.16
CA ILE A 120 4.11 5.67 0.74
C ILE A 120 2.69 6.18 0.51
N PHE A 121 1.69 5.70 1.27
CA PHE A 121 0.32 6.16 1.11
C PHE A 121 0.16 7.64 1.44
N THR A 122 0.93 8.19 2.39
CA THR A 122 0.93 9.64 2.67
C THR A 122 1.40 10.43 1.46
N VAL A 123 2.51 10.02 0.84
CA VAL A 123 3.06 10.70 -0.35
C VAL A 123 2.11 10.55 -1.55
N LEU A 124 1.56 9.36 -1.78
CA LEU A 124 0.60 9.13 -2.86
C LEU A 124 -0.69 9.94 -2.66
N SER A 125 -1.21 10.02 -1.42
CA SER A 125 -2.35 10.89 -1.09
C SER A 125 -2.04 12.36 -1.39
N ALA A 126 -0.85 12.84 -1.03
CA ALA A 126 -0.45 14.22 -1.31
C ALA A 126 -0.39 14.50 -2.82
N ILE A 127 0.16 13.57 -3.61
CA ILE A 127 0.20 13.64 -5.08
C ILE A 127 -1.23 13.67 -5.66
N CYS A 128 -2.10 12.77 -5.18
CA CYS A 128 -3.49 12.69 -5.58
C CYS A 128 -4.25 13.99 -5.30
N PHE A 129 -4.14 14.55 -4.10
CA PHE A 129 -4.81 15.81 -3.77
C PHE A 129 -4.21 17.02 -4.48
N TYR A 130 -2.89 17.05 -4.65
CA TYR A 130 -2.22 18.12 -5.38
C TYR A 130 -2.68 18.17 -6.84
N ALA A 131 -2.78 17.02 -7.51
CA ALA A 131 -3.20 16.97 -8.91
C ALA A 131 -4.71 16.97 -9.11
N GLY A 132 -5.50 16.54 -8.12
CA GLY A 132 -6.95 16.48 -8.22
C GLY A 132 -7.68 17.75 -7.81
N LEU A 133 -7.04 18.66 -7.03
CA LEU A 133 -7.67 19.89 -6.52
C LEU A 133 -7.16 21.18 -7.20
N MET A 134 -6.24 21.08 -8.16
CA MET A 134 -5.67 22.21 -8.90
C MET A 134 -6.07 22.15 -10.35
#